data_AF-A0A944BU74-F1
#
_entry.id   AF-A0A944BU74-F1
#
_cell.length_a   1.000
_cell.length_b   1.000
_cell.length_c   1.000
_cell.angle_alpha   90.00
_cell.angle_beta   90.00
_cell.angle_gamma   90.00
#
_symmetry.space_group_name_H-M   'P 1'
#
loop_
_entity.id
_entity.type
_entity.pdbx_description
1 polymer ?
#
loop_
_entity_poly.entity_id
_entity_poly.type
_entity_poly.pdbx_seq_one_letter_code
_entity_poly.pdbx_strand_id
1 'polypeptide(L)'
;IGRGTATYDGMAIAQSIIEYIVKNIHCKTFFSTHYHEITKLSEKINAVKNIHCEVKEDDGHVTFLYKMKEGSMDRSYGVNVAKLAGLPDDLIERADELLFSLESRSNVEKTERKEVRREEKKDELREELKRLDPMTLSPLDALNYLIDLKKRIH
;
A
#
# COMPACT_ATOMS: atom_id res chain seq x y z
N ILE A 1 -13.64 14.28 2.43
CA ILE A 1 -13.31 14.93 1.12
C ILE A 1 -12.88 13.86 0.10
N GLY A 2 -12.76 14.16 -1.19
CA GLY A 2 -12.28 13.22 -2.23
C GLY A 2 -13.23 12.08 -2.66
N ARG A 3 -14.38 11.89 -1.99
CA ARG A 3 -15.33 10.76 -2.17
C ARG A 3 -16.23 10.81 -3.43
N GLY A 4 -15.93 11.65 -4.42
CA GLY A 4 -16.77 11.86 -5.62
C GLY A 4 -16.04 11.72 -6.96
N THR A 5 -14.86 11.09 -6.97
CA THR A 5 -14.04 10.83 -8.17
C THR A 5 -13.29 9.50 -8.01
N ALA A 6 -12.44 9.13 -8.96
CA ALA A 6 -11.59 7.94 -8.88
C ALA A 6 -10.78 7.91 -7.58
N THR A 7 -10.58 6.72 -7.01
CA THR A 7 -10.01 6.53 -5.67
C THR A 7 -8.66 7.23 -5.48
N TYR A 8 -7.78 7.15 -6.48
CA TYR A 8 -6.46 7.78 -6.47
C TYR A 8 -6.51 9.31 -6.57
N ASP A 9 -7.37 9.88 -7.43
CA ASP A 9 -7.54 11.33 -7.56
C ASP A 9 -8.07 11.93 -6.25
N GLY A 10 -9.08 11.29 -5.66
CA GLY A 10 -9.66 11.70 -4.38
C GLY A 10 -8.66 11.63 -3.23
N MET A 11 -7.73 10.67 -3.26
CA MET A 11 -6.62 10.54 -2.32
C MET A 11 -5.55 11.62 -2.53
N ALA A 12 -5.18 11.90 -3.78
CA ALA A 12 -4.18 12.92 -4.13
C ALA A 12 -4.66 14.34 -3.78
N ILE A 13 -5.94 14.65 -4.03
CA ILE A 13 -6.58 15.90 -3.61
C ILE A 13 -6.63 15.98 -2.08
N ALA A 14 -6.99 14.89 -1.39
CA ALA A 14 -7.02 14.86 0.07
C ALA A 14 -5.63 15.08 0.70
N GLN A 15 -4.57 14.44 0.18
CA GLN A 15 -3.19 14.62 0.64
C GLN A 15 -2.69 16.06 0.38
N SER A 16 -2.85 16.57 -0.84
CA SER A 16 -2.36 17.92 -1.19
C SER A 16 -3.05 19.03 -0.38
N ILE A 17 -4.32 18.84 0.02
CA ILE A 17 -5.01 19.75 0.94
C ILE A 17 -4.40 19.70 2.35
N ILE A 18 -4.08 18.51 2.89
CA ILE A 18 -3.41 18.38 4.20
C ILE A 18 -2.04 19.08 4.15
N GLU A 19 -1.23 18.80 3.12
CA GLU A 19 0.08 19.42 2.92
C GLU A 19 -0.03 20.95 2.79
N TYR A 20 -1.02 21.46 2.04
CA TYR A 20 -1.25 22.89 1.89
C TYR A 20 -1.64 23.57 3.21
N ILE A 21 -2.53 22.96 4.00
CA ILE A 21 -2.93 23.47 5.32
C ILE A 21 -1.70 23.52 6.23
N VAL A 22 -0.92 22.44 6.32
CA VAL A 22 0.28 22.37 7.18
C VAL A 22 1.37 23.35 6.75
N LYS A 23 1.54 23.59 5.44
CA LYS A 23 2.59 24.46 4.90
C LYS A 23 2.25 25.95 4.90
N ASN A 24 0.98 26.34 4.74
CA ASN A 24 0.61 27.74 4.45
C ASN A 24 -0.44 28.34 5.40
N ILE A 25 -1.27 27.53 6.06
CA ILE A 25 -2.41 28.03 6.87
C ILE A 25 -2.17 27.83 8.37
N HIS A 26 -1.55 26.70 8.75
CA HIS A 26 -1.18 26.34 10.13
C HIS A 26 -2.35 26.33 11.15
N CYS A 27 -3.60 26.26 10.68
CA CYS A 27 -4.79 26.24 11.54
C CYS A 27 -5.06 24.85 12.15
N LYS A 28 -5.69 24.81 13.33
CA LYS A 28 -6.17 23.57 13.94
C LYS A 28 -7.23 22.93 13.02
N THR A 29 -6.94 21.75 12.51
CA THR A 29 -7.77 21.04 11.52
C THR A 29 -8.08 19.63 11.99
N PHE A 30 -9.35 19.24 11.93
CA PHE A 30 -9.77 17.83 12.06
C PHE A 30 -10.09 17.29 10.67
N PHE A 31 -9.40 16.23 10.25
CA PHE A 31 -9.53 15.66 8.90
C PHE A 31 -10.11 14.23 8.97
N SER A 32 -11.43 14.11 8.85
CA SER A 32 -12.09 12.80 8.73
C SER A 32 -11.87 12.21 7.32
N THR A 33 -11.42 10.96 7.24
CA THR A 33 -11.05 10.28 6.00
C THR A 33 -11.43 8.80 6.00
N HIS A 34 -11.59 8.23 4.81
CA HIS A 34 -11.78 6.79 4.57
C HIS A 34 -10.54 6.13 3.94
N TYR A 35 -9.47 6.90 3.71
CA TYR A 35 -8.24 6.45 3.07
C TYR A 35 -7.20 6.01 4.11
N HIS A 36 -6.94 4.71 4.20
CA HIS A 36 -5.89 4.16 5.07
C HIS A 36 -4.50 4.63 4.66
N GLU A 37 -4.28 4.88 3.36
CA GLU A 37 -3.02 5.38 2.80
C GLU A 37 -2.64 6.76 3.35
N ILE A 38 -3.62 7.61 3.66
CA ILE A 38 -3.40 8.97 4.18
C ILE A 38 -2.88 8.95 5.61
N THR A 39 -3.13 7.89 6.38
CA THR A 39 -2.60 7.77 7.76
C THR A 39 -1.08 7.83 7.80
N LYS A 40 -0.40 7.38 6.74
CA LYS A 40 1.06 7.39 6.60
C LYS A 40 1.67 8.79 6.43
N LEU A 41 0.84 9.84 6.35
CA LEU A 41 1.34 11.22 6.38
C LEU A 41 1.88 11.61 7.76
N SER A 42 1.42 11.01 8.86
CA SER A 42 1.99 11.27 10.19
C SER A 42 3.44 10.80 10.35
N GLU A 43 3.88 9.83 9.53
CA GLU A 43 5.27 9.36 9.48
C GLU A 43 6.20 10.39 8.82
N LYS A 44 5.64 11.29 8.00
CA LYS A 44 6.39 12.24 7.15
C LYS A 44 6.25 13.69 7.60
N ILE A 45 5.15 14.01 8.28
CA ILE A 45 4.73 15.37 8.61
C ILE A 45 4.47 15.43 10.12
N ASN A 46 5.44 15.91 10.89
CA ASN A 46 5.38 15.95 12.37
C ASN A 46 4.18 16.73 12.96
N ALA A 47 3.52 17.58 12.15
CA ALA A 47 2.31 18.31 12.54
C ALA A 47 1.01 17.48 12.37
N VAL A 48 1.06 16.33 11.70
CA VAL A 48 -0.08 15.43 11.46
C VAL A 48 -0.05 14.30 12.48
N LYS A 49 -1.17 14.10 13.19
CA LYS A 49 -1.37 12.98 14.11
C LYS A 49 -2.59 12.16 13.68
N ASN A 50 -2.46 10.84 13.67
CA ASN A 50 -3.59 9.94 13.49
C ASN A 50 -4.36 9.78 14.80
N ILE A 51 -5.69 9.79 14.71
CA ILE A 51 -6.61 9.51 15.81
C ILE A 51 -7.78 8.71 15.23
N HIS A 52 -8.15 7.60 15.86
CA HIS A 52 -9.27 6.74 15.46
C HIS A 52 -10.33 6.63 16.56
N CYS A 53 -11.53 6.16 16.21
CA CYS A 53 -12.55 5.79 17.19
C CYS A 53 -12.29 4.34 17.65
N GLU A 54 -12.24 4.11 18.96
CA GLU A 54 -11.98 2.80 19.55
C GLU A 54 -13.15 1.84 19.28
N VAL A 55 -12.81 0.64 18.79
CA VAL A 55 -13.75 -0.43 18.45
C VAL A 55 -13.37 -1.68 19.25
N LYS A 56 -14.37 -2.35 19.84
CA LYS A 56 -14.23 -3.68 20.44
C LYS A 56 -14.85 -4.73 19.51
N GLU A 57 -14.05 -5.70 19.10
CA GLU A 57 -14.53 -6.96 18.53
C GLU A 57 -14.79 -7.96 19.68
N ASP A 58 -15.92 -8.68 19.64
CA ASP A 58 -16.26 -9.73 20.60
C ASP A 58 -17.21 -10.73 19.92
N ASP A 59 -16.87 -12.02 19.86
CA ASP A 59 -17.63 -13.10 19.22
C ASP A 59 -18.35 -12.73 17.89
N GLY A 60 -17.62 -12.18 16.92
CA GLY A 60 -18.19 -11.77 15.62
C GLY A 60 -19.18 -10.59 15.67
N HIS A 61 -19.24 -9.88 16.80
CA HIS A 61 -19.97 -8.63 17.01
C HIS A 61 -18.98 -7.48 17.20
N VAL A 62 -19.40 -6.27 16.83
CA VAL A 62 -18.55 -5.08 16.82
C VAL A 62 -19.23 -3.97 17.61
N THR A 63 -18.56 -3.48 18.66
CA THR A 63 -19.06 -2.40 19.50
C THR A 63 -18.19 -1.16 19.29
N PHE A 64 -18.80 -0.09 18.77
CA PHE A 64 -18.17 1.23 18.72
C PHE A 64 -18.19 1.87 20.11
N LEU A 65 -17.01 2.13 20.69
CA LEU A 65 -16.91 2.68 22.05
C LEU A 65 -16.99 4.21 22.10
N TYR A 66 -17.14 4.87 20.95
CA TYR A 66 -17.20 6.35 20.77
C TYR A 66 -16.03 7.12 21.40
N LYS A 67 -14.94 6.43 21.73
CA LYS A 67 -13.77 6.94 22.45
C LYS A 67 -12.62 7.11 21.48
N MET A 68 -12.06 8.32 21.39
CA MET A 68 -10.94 8.59 20.49
C MET A 68 -9.62 8.08 21.09
N LYS A 69 -8.80 7.42 20.27
CA LYS A 69 -7.44 6.93 20.60
C LYS A 69 -6.43 7.43 19.57
N GLU A 70 -5.20 7.73 20.00
CA GLU A 70 -4.10 8.05 19.09
C GLU A 70 -3.69 6.82 18.25
N GLY A 71 -3.16 7.06 17.06
CA GLY A 71 -2.72 6.02 16.11
C GLY A 71 -3.68 5.81 14.93
N SER A 72 -3.22 5.09 13.91
CA SER A 72 -4.06 4.57 12.81
C SER A 72 -4.93 3.41 13.29
N MET A 73 -5.83 2.96 12.42
CA MET A 73 -6.67 1.76 12.60
C MET A 73 -6.55 0.91 11.34
N ASP A 74 -6.02 -0.31 11.47
CA ASP A 74 -5.57 -1.11 10.32
C ASP A 74 -6.67 -1.97 9.67
N ARG A 75 -7.93 -1.82 10.11
CA ARG A 75 -9.10 -2.60 9.65
C ARG A 75 -10.26 -1.70 9.21
N SER A 76 -11.07 -2.23 8.29
CA SER A 76 -12.27 -1.58 7.74
C SER A 76 -13.54 -2.31 8.17
N TYR A 77 -14.29 -1.75 9.11
CA TYR A 77 -15.47 -2.38 9.72
C TYR A 77 -16.75 -2.34 8.86
N GLY A 78 -16.62 -2.30 7.53
CA GLY A 78 -17.74 -2.05 6.61
C GLY A 78 -18.83 -3.13 6.66
N VAL A 79 -18.44 -4.40 6.61
CA VAL A 79 -19.36 -5.54 6.69
C VAL A 79 -19.95 -5.65 8.10
N ASN A 80 -19.19 -5.32 9.15
CA ASN A 80 -19.70 -5.32 10.52
C ASN A 80 -20.76 -4.22 10.74
N VAL A 81 -20.60 -3.04 10.13
CA VAL A 81 -21.64 -1.99 10.11
C VAL A 81 -22.88 -2.45 9.35
N ALA A 82 -22.73 -3.21 8.25
CA ALA A 82 -23.86 -3.81 7.54
C ALA A 82 -24.62 -4.82 8.43
N LYS A 83 -23.91 -5.68 9.16
CA LYS A 83 -24.51 -6.61 10.15
C LYS A 83 -25.23 -5.87 11.28
N LEU A 84 -24.62 -4.81 11.83
CA LEU A 84 -25.23 -3.95 12.85
C LEU A 84 -26.46 -3.17 12.35
N ALA A 85 -26.57 -2.94 11.04
CA ALA A 85 -27.74 -2.33 10.41
C ALA A 85 -28.90 -3.31 10.19
N GLY A 86 -28.74 -4.59 10.56
CA GLY A 86 -29.78 -5.62 10.39
C GLY A 86 -29.98 -6.08 8.95
N LEU A 87 -28.95 -6.04 8.12
CA LEU A 87 -28.99 -6.64 6.77
C LEU A 87 -28.93 -8.18 6.86
N PRO A 88 -29.53 -8.92 5.90
CA PRO A 88 -29.67 -10.38 5.98
C PRO A 88 -28.34 -11.13 6.05
N ASP A 89 -28.26 -12.21 6.82
CA ASP A 89 -27.03 -12.97 7.03
C ASP A 89 -26.43 -13.51 5.72
N ASP A 90 -27.24 -14.04 4.80
CA ASP A 90 -26.82 -14.48 3.44
C ASP A 90 -26.09 -13.37 2.66
N LEU A 91 -26.47 -12.10 2.86
CA LEU A 91 -25.84 -10.94 2.23
C LEU A 91 -24.51 -10.59 2.92
N ILE A 92 -24.43 -10.74 4.23
CA ILE A 92 -23.22 -10.53 5.04
C ILE A 92 -22.17 -11.59 4.70
N GLU A 93 -22.53 -12.87 4.72
CA GLU A 93 -21.64 -13.99 4.35
C GLU A 93 -21.08 -13.79 2.93
N ARG A 94 -21.94 -13.44 1.97
CA ARG A 94 -21.51 -13.14 0.60
C ARG A 94 -20.63 -11.89 0.50
N ALA A 95 -20.79 -10.91 1.38
CA ALA A 95 -19.93 -9.73 1.42
C ALA A 95 -18.52 -10.08 1.96
N ASP A 96 -18.43 -10.95 2.97
CA ASP A 96 -17.15 -11.43 3.52
C ASP A 96 -16.40 -12.33 2.52
N GLU A 97 -17.07 -13.22 1.78
CA GLU A 97 -16.48 -13.98 0.66
C GLU A 97 -15.84 -13.04 -0.38
N LEU A 98 -16.59 -12.01 -0.79
CA LEU A 98 -16.14 -11.04 -1.78
C LEU A 98 -14.95 -10.23 -1.26
N LEU A 99 -15.01 -9.76 -0.01
CA LEU A 99 -13.93 -9.03 0.65
C LEU A 99 -12.63 -9.86 0.68
N PHE A 100 -12.70 -11.12 1.15
CA PHE A 100 -11.57 -12.04 1.17
C PHE A 100 -10.95 -12.24 -0.22
N SER A 101 -11.78 -12.37 -1.26
CA SER A 101 -11.32 -12.51 -2.64
C SER A 101 -10.60 -11.25 -3.18
N LEU A 102 -11.07 -10.06 -2.80
CA LEU A 102 -10.51 -8.78 -3.22
C LEU A 102 -9.18 -8.47 -2.51
N GLU A 103 -9.12 -8.71 -1.19
CA GLU A 103 -7.89 -8.53 -0.42
C GLU A 103 -6.78 -9.48 -0.91
N SER A 104 -7.13 -10.75 -1.16
CA SER A 104 -6.24 -11.77 -1.72
C SER A 104 -5.64 -11.33 -3.07
N ARG A 105 -6.48 -10.91 -4.02
CA ARG A 105 -6.02 -10.37 -5.32
C ARG A 105 -5.11 -9.15 -5.15
N SER A 106 -5.46 -8.24 -4.25
CA SER A 106 -4.66 -7.04 -3.98
C SER A 106 -3.24 -7.38 -3.49
N ASN A 107 -3.07 -8.48 -2.76
CA ASN A 107 -1.76 -8.91 -2.27
C ASN A 107 -0.90 -9.59 -3.35
N VAL A 108 -1.52 -10.30 -4.30
CA VAL A 108 -0.82 -10.80 -5.50
C VAL A 108 -0.32 -9.62 -6.34
N GLU A 109 -1.19 -8.67 -6.70
CA GLU A 109 -0.79 -7.48 -7.47
C GLU A 109 0.29 -6.64 -6.75
N LYS A 110 0.23 -6.49 -5.42
CA LYS A 110 1.27 -5.79 -4.64
C LYS A 110 2.61 -6.53 -4.64
N THR A 111 2.62 -7.85 -4.88
CA THR A 111 3.83 -8.67 -4.93
C THR A 111 4.47 -8.59 -6.31
N GLU A 112 3.71 -8.80 -7.38
CA GLU A 112 4.17 -8.62 -8.77
C GLU A 112 4.69 -7.18 -9.00
N ARG A 113 3.95 -6.16 -8.55
CA ARG A 113 4.38 -4.76 -8.63
C ARG A 113 5.61 -4.44 -7.76
N LYS A 114 5.96 -5.27 -6.76
CA LYS A 114 7.22 -5.11 -6.00
C LYS A 114 8.42 -5.67 -6.75
N GLU A 115 8.24 -6.73 -7.53
CA GLU A 115 9.30 -7.31 -8.37
C GLU A 115 9.60 -6.39 -9.56
N VAL A 116 8.57 -5.95 -10.29
CA VAL A 116 8.71 -4.98 -11.40
C VAL A 116 9.41 -3.69 -10.95
N ARG A 117 9.14 -3.21 -9.73
CA ARG A 117 9.73 -1.96 -9.20
C ARG A 117 11.14 -2.14 -8.62
N ARG A 118 11.76 -3.32 -8.76
CA ARG A 118 13.13 -3.59 -8.30
C ARG A 118 14.18 -3.50 -9.41
N GLU A 119 13.76 -3.39 -10.68
CA GLU A 119 14.63 -3.40 -11.86
C GLU A 119 14.73 -2.04 -12.60
N GLU A 120 14.96 -0.94 -11.88
CA GLU A 120 15.41 0.34 -12.50
C GLU A 120 16.78 0.83 -11.96
N LYS A 121 17.60 -0.07 -11.41
CA LYS A 121 19.04 0.06 -11.62
C LYS A 121 19.33 -0.40 -13.06
N LYS A 122 20.05 0.41 -13.83
CA LYS A 122 20.63 -0.04 -15.09
C LYS A 122 21.68 -1.12 -14.79
N ASP A 123 21.32 -2.38 -15.02
CA ASP A 123 22.28 -3.49 -15.02
C ASP A 123 23.19 -3.32 -16.24
N GLU A 124 24.32 -2.64 -16.05
CA GLU A 124 25.39 -2.55 -17.06
C GLU A 124 25.85 -3.95 -17.48
N LEU A 125 25.88 -4.89 -16.53
CA LEU A 125 26.13 -6.32 -16.75
C LEU A 125 25.11 -6.99 -17.70
N ARG A 126 23.81 -6.62 -17.67
CA ARG A 126 22.81 -7.16 -18.60
C ARG A 126 23.02 -6.63 -20.02
N GLU A 127 23.44 -5.38 -20.16
CA GLU A 127 23.77 -4.80 -21.47
C GLU A 127 25.13 -5.31 -22.01
N GLU A 128 26.08 -5.65 -21.14
CA GLU A 128 27.32 -6.34 -21.51
C GLU A 128 27.01 -7.76 -22.00
N LEU A 129 26.23 -8.54 -21.24
CA LEU A 129 25.82 -9.91 -21.59
C LEU A 129 25.02 -10.01 -22.89
N LYS A 130 24.17 -9.02 -23.22
CA LYS A 130 23.44 -8.97 -24.50
C LYS A 130 24.33 -8.74 -25.72
N ARG A 131 25.55 -8.23 -25.54
CA ARG A 131 26.50 -7.89 -26.63
C ARG A 131 27.58 -8.95 -26.81
N LEU A 132 27.68 -9.89 -25.88
CA LEU A 132 28.59 -11.01 -25.94
C LEU A 132 28.01 -12.10 -26.85
N ASP A 133 28.69 -12.46 -27.94
CA ASP A 133 28.33 -13.60 -28.77
C ASP A 133 29.12 -14.86 -28.33
N PRO A 134 28.49 -15.85 -27.68
CA PRO A 134 29.16 -17.07 -27.23
C PRO A 134 29.80 -17.88 -28.36
N MET A 135 29.33 -17.72 -29.60
CA MET A 135 29.84 -18.46 -30.77
C MET A 135 31.17 -17.90 -31.29
N THR A 136 31.60 -16.73 -30.81
CA THR A 136 32.86 -16.07 -31.21
C THR A 136 34.01 -16.25 -30.21
N LEU A 137 33.72 -16.73 -29.00
CA LEU A 137 34.70 -16.86 -27.92
C LEU A 137 35.40 -18.23 -27.96
N SER A 138 36.69 -18.27 -27.63
CA SER A 138 37.31 -19.56 -27.30
C SER A 138 36.82 -20.08 -25.95
N PRO A 139 36.85 -21.40 -25.69
CA PRO A 139 36.47 -21.96 -24.39
C PRO A 139 37.29 -21.40 -23.21
N LEU A 140 38.51 -20.95 -23.46
CA LEU A 140 39.37 -20.32 -22.45
C LEU A 140 38.94 -18.89 -22.15
N ASP A 141 38.58 -18.12 -23.18
CA ASP A 141 38.12 -16.73 -23.03
C ASP A 141 36.75 -16.67 -22.36
N ALA A 142 35.84 -17.58 -22.71
CA ALA A 142 34.56 -17.73 -22.03
C ALA A 142 34.72 -18.06 -20.54
N LEU A 143 35.67 -18.95 -20.20
CA LEU A 143 35.97 -19.28 -18.80
C LEU A 143 36.57 -18.08 -18.04
N ASN A 144 37.51 -17.35 -18.66
CA ASN A 144 38.09 -16.14 -18.08
C ASN A 144 37.04 -15.05 -17.86
N TYR A 145 36.10 -14.87 -18.80
CA TYR A 145 35.01 -13.91 -18.69
C TYR A 145 34.03 -14.26 -17.55
N LEU A 146 33.67 -15.54 -17.40
CA LEU A 146 32.87 -16.02 -16.26
C LEU A 146 33.58 -15.81 -14.91
N ILE A 147 34.92 -15.94 -14.88
CA ILE A 147 35.73 -15.66 -13.67
C ILE A 147 35.70 -14.16 -13.33
N ASP A 148 35.76 -13.26 -14.32
CA ASP A 148 35.70 -11.82 -14.07
C ASP A 148 34.29 -11.36 -13.64
N LEU A 149 33.24 -11.85 -14.30
CA LEU A 149 31.84 -11.63 -13.87
C LEU A 149 31.64 -12.06 -12.41
N LYS A 150 32.19 -13.21 -12.00
CA LYS A 150 32.11 -13.68 -10.61
C LYS A 150 32.82 -12.75 -9.62
N LYS A 151 33.89 -12.05 -10.02
CA LYS A 151 34.55 -11.02 -9.18
C LYS A 151 33.74 -9.73 -9.08
N ARG A 152 32.98 -9.35 -10.11
CA ARG A 152 32.16 -8.12 -10.11
C ARG A 152 30.84 -8.25 -9.34
N ILE A 153 30.46 -9.46 -8.93
CA ILE A 153 29.22 -9.80 -8.21
C ILE A 153 29.48 -10.04 -6.70
N HIS A 154 30.72 -9.83 -6.23
CA HIS A 154 31.15 -9.98 -4.84
C HIS A 154 31.71 -8.67 -4.28
#